data_AF-A0A1A6FVR8-F1
#
_entry.id   AF-A0A1A6FVR8-F1
#
_cell.length_a   1.000
_cell.length_b   1.000
_cell.length_c   1.000
_cell.angle_alpha   90.00
_cell.angle_beta   90.00
_cell.angle_gamma   90.00
#
_symmetry.space_group_name_H-M   'P 1'
#
loop_
_entity.id
_entity.type
_entity.pdbx_description
1 polymer ?
#
loop_
_entity_poly.entity_id
_entity_poly.type
_entity_poly.pdbx_seq_one_letter_code
_entity_poly.pdbx_strand_id
1 'polypeptide(L)'
;MSEFSGLMSVLAEIRPKNDLGHPFCENLRSGDWMIDYVSGRLISRSGNIAEVGKWLQAMFFYLKQIPRYLIPCYFDAILIGAYTTLLDVAWKQMSSFVRNGSTFVKHLSLGSVQMCGVGRCPCLPLLSPSLRDVPYRLNEITKEKEQCCVSMAAGLPHFSSGLFRCWGRDTFISFRGMLLLTGRYLEARNIILAFAGTLRHGLIPNLLGEGTYARYNCRDAVWWWLQCIQDYCKMVPSGLDILKCPVSRMYPTDDSAPLPAGTLDQPLFEVIQEAMQRHMQGIQFRERNAGPQIDRNMKDEDGSAVEIVGMCKSAVRWLLELSKKNIFPYNEVQVRRHGKTVAVSYDEWNRKLQNSFEKLFHVSEDPSDPEEKHPNLVHKRGIYKDSYGASSPWCDYQLRPNFTIAMVVAPELFTAEKAWKALEIAEKKLLGPLGMKTLDPDDMVYCGVYDNDLDNDNYNLAKGFNYHQGPEWLWPIGYFLRAKLYFSKLMGPETAAKTVFLVKNVLSRHYVHLERSPWKGLPELTNENGQYCPFSCETQAWSMATALETIYDL
;
A
#
# COMPACT_ATOMS: atom_id res chain seq x y z
N MET A 1 -13.83 -16.46 4.46
CA MET A 1 -13.20 -16.55 3.11
C MET A 1 -11.77 -17.04 3.20
N SER A 2 -10.87 -16.37 3.92
CA SER A 2 -9.46 -16.81 4.10
C SER A 2 -9.32 -18.26 4.58
N GLU A 3 -10.17 -18.67 5.53
CA GLU A 3 -10.16 -20.02 6.12
C GLU A 3 -10.43 -21.14 5.09
N PHE A 4 -11.19 -20.86 4.03
CA PHE A 4 -11.50 -21.83 2.96
C PHE A 4 -10.52 -21.76 1.79
N SER A 5 -9.91 -20.58 1.55
CA SER A 5 -9.10 -20.33 0.36
C SER A 5 -7.95 -21.33 0.21
N GLY A 6 -7.28 -21.70 1.32
CA GLY A 6 -6.19 -22.69 1.26
C GLY A 6 -6.66 -24.07 0.79
N LEU A 7 -7.84 -24.51 1.25
CA LEU A 7 -8.44 -25.79 0.81
C LEU A 7 -8.92 -25.70 -0.64
N MET A 8 -9.48 -24.56 -1.03
CA MET A 8 -9.93 -24.32 -2.41
C MET A 8 -8.77 -24.33 -3.40
N SER A 9 -7.61 -23.81 -3.02
CA SER A 9 -6.41 -23.85 -3.86
C SER A 9 -5.94 -25.29 -4.13
N VAL A 10 -5.94 -26.16 -3.10
CA VAL A 10 -5.62 -27.59 -3.26
C VAL A 10 -6.69 -28.31 -4.09
N LEU A 11 -7.97 -28.10 -3.77
CA LEU A 11 -9.09 -28.75 -4.46
C LEU A 11 -9.21 -28.30 -5.93
N ALA A 12 -8.74 -27.09 -6.27
CA ALA A 12 -8.69 -26.61 -7.64
C ALA A 12 -7.71 -27.39 -8.53
N GLU A 13 -6.71 -28.07 -7.96
CA GLU A 13 -5.81 -28.97 -8.70
C GLU A 13 -6.38 -30.38 -8.84
N ILE A 14 -7.05 -30.87 -7.80
CA ILE A 14 -7.63 -32.20 -7.73
C ILE A 14 -8.85 -32.33 -8.64
N ARG A 15 -9.79 -31.37 -8.54
CA ARG A 15 -11.11 -31.43 -9.18
C ARG A 15 -11.05 -31.58 -10.71
N PRO A 16 -10.26 -30.78 -11.46
CA PRO A 16 -10.23 -30.88 -12.92
C PRO A 16 -9.64 -32.20 -13.44
N LYS A 17 -8.77 -32.84 -12.63
CA LYS A 17 -8.08 -34.09 -13.00
C LYS A 17 -8.77 -35.33 -12.45
N ASN A 18 -9.79 -35.17 -11.61
CA ASN A 18 -10.38 -36.24 -10.80
C ASN A 18 -9.30 -37.05 -10.05
N ASP A 19 -8.32 -36.35 -9.47
CA ASP A 19 -7.16 -36.97 -8.82
C ASP A 19 -7.51 -37.54 -7.44
N LEU A 20 -8.22 -38.68 -7.44
CA LEU A 20 -8.55 -39.40 -6.22
C LEU A 20 -7.33 -40.03 -5.54
N GLY A 21 -6.18 -40.10 -6.23
CA GLY A 21 -4.90 -40.56 -5.70
C GLY A 21 -4.17 -39.51 -4.86
N HIS A 22 -4.62 -38.26 -4.88
CA HIS A 22 -4.01 -37.16 -4.13
C HIS A 22 -3.98 -37.43 -2.61
N PRO A 23 -2.89 -37.11 -1.87
CA PRO A 23 -2.79 -37.35 -0.42
C PRO A 23 -3.92 -36.71 0.40
N PHE A 24 -4.45 -35.57 -0.07
CA PHE A 24 -5.62 -34.92 0.53
C PHE A 24 -6.89 -35.80 0.44
N CYS A 25 -7.13 -36.42 -0.72
CA CYS A 25 -8.25 -37.33 -0.91
C CYS A 25 -8.07 -38.60 -0.07
N GLU A 26 -6.83 -39.10 0.05
CA GLU A 26 -6.52 -40.21 0.95
C GLU A 26 -6.81 -39.86 2.41
N ASN A 27 -6.36 -38.69 2.89
CA ASN A 27 -6.64 -38.23 4.25
C ASN A 27 -8.16 -38.20 4.55
N LEU A 28 -8.96 -37.68 3.63
CA LEU A 28 -10.43 -37.61 3.75
C LEU A 28 -11.10 -39.00 3.78
N ARG A 29 -10.49 -40.01 3.14
CA ARG A 29 -10.99 -41.40 3.19
C ARG A 29 -10.57 -42.10 4.48
N SER A 30 -9.35 -41.82 4.94
CA SER A 30 -8.73 -42.50 6.09
C SER A 30 -9.32 -42.04 7.43
N GLY A 31 -9.93 -40.86 7.50
CA GLY A 31 -10.62 -40.42 8.71
C GLY A 31 -11.22 -39.02 8.61
N ASP A 32 -11.73 -38.54 9.75
CA ASP A 32 -12.56 -37.34 9.83
C ASP A 32 -11.80 -36.07 10.21
N TRP A 33 -10.46 -36.13 10.32
CA TRP A 33 -9.64 -35.04 10.86
C TRP A 33 -9.81 -33.72 10.12
N MET A 34 -9.75 -33.73 8.78
CA MET A 34 -9.92 -32.51 7.98
C MET A 34 -11.36 -31.97 8.06
N ILE A 35 -12.35 -32.87 8.13
CA ILE A 35 -13.76 -32.54 8.27
C ILE A 35 -14.01 -31.82 9.60
N ASP A 36 -13.48 -32.37 10.69
CA ASP A 36 -13.57 -31.80 12.02
C ASP A 36 -12.74 -30.52 12.17
N TYR A 37 -11.55 -30.47 11.57
CA TYR A 37 -10.72 -29.29 11.56
C TYR A 37 -11.45 -28.08 10.94
N VAL A 38 -12.10 -28.26 9.78
CA VAL A 38 -12.77 -27.17 9.06
C VAL A 38 -13.96 -26.59 9.82
N SER A 39 -14.81 -27.43 10.41
CA SER A 39 -15.94 -26.94 11.20
C SER A 39 -15.47 -26.39 12.55
N GLY A 40 -14.59 -27.11 13.25
CA GLY A 40 -14.06 -26.75 14.56
C GLY A 40 -13.30 -25.42 14.57
N ARG A 41 -12.48 -25.14 13.55
CA ARG A 41 -11.76 -23.85 13.47
C ARG A 41 -12.68 -22.65 13.33
N LEU A 42 -13.85 -22.80 12.69
CA LEU A 42 -14.84 -21.73 12.56
C LEU A 42 -15.68 -21.59 13.83
N ILE A 43 -16.07 -22.72 14.45
CA ILE A 43 -16.79 -22.73 15.73
C ILE A 43 -15.96 -22.08 16.85
N SER A 44 -14.64 -22.25 16.82
CA SER A 44 -13.73 -21.58 17.77
C SER A 44 -13.60 -20.06 17.57
N ARG A 45 -14.22 -19.50 16.53
CA ARG A 45 -14.39 -18.05 16.37
C ARG A 45 -15.72 -17.62 16.98
N SER A 46 -15.84 -16.37 17.38
CA SER A 46 -17.09 -15.82 17.92
C SER A 46 -17.99 -15.21 16.84
N GLY A 47 -19.27 -15.00 17.18
CA GLY A 47 -20.26 -14.34 16.32
C GLY A 47 -20.68 -15.17 15.10
N ASN A 48 -21.00 -14.49 13.99
CA ASN A 48 -21.55 -15.11 12.79
C ASN A 48 -20.64 -16.19 12.15
N ILE A 49 -19.33 -16.12 12.38
CA ILE A 49 -18.38 -17.12 11.88
C ILE A 49 -18.62 -18.48 12.57
N ALA A 50 -18.95 -18.46 13.87
CA ALA A 50 -19.27 -19.65 14.63
C ALA A 50 -20.49 -20.37 14.05
N GLU A 51 -21.51 -19.62 13.64
CA GLU A 51 -22.75 -20.16 13.05
C GLU A 51 -22.48 -20.84 11.70
N VAL A 52 -21.61 -20.28 10.87
CA VAL A 52 -21.15 -20.97 9.64
C VAL A 52 -20.43 -22.28 9.98
N GLY A 53 -19.62 -22.27 11.05
CA GLY A 53 -18.96 -23.47 11.57
C GLY A 53 -19.95 -24.55 12.04
N LYS A 54 -21.01 -24.16 12.76
CA LYS A 54 -22.08 -25.06 13.22
C LYS A 54 -22.88 -25.62 12.04
N TRP A 55 -23.19 -24.79 11.04
CA TRP A 55 -23.83 -25.26 9.80
C TRP A 55 -22.96 -26.30 9.08
N LEU A 56 -21.65 -26.05 8.95
CA LEU A 56 -20.72 -27.03 8.39
C LEU A 56 -20.63 -28.30 9.22
N GLN A 57 -20.60 -28.19 10.56
CA GLN A 57 -20.62 -29.34 11.45
C GLN A 57 -21.85 -30.21 11.23
N ALA A 58 -23.03 -29.60 11.06
CA ALA A 58 -24.28 -30.29 10.77
C ALA A 58 -24.23 -30.99 9.39
N MET A 59 -23.74 -30.31 8.35
CA MET A 59 -23.57 -30.92 7.02
C MET A 59 -22.57 -32.08 7.06
N PHE A 60 -21.48 -31.90 7.79
CA PHE A 60 -20.43 -32.89 7.95
C PHE A 60 -20.86 -34.09 8.78
N PHE A 61 -21.80 -33.96 9.70
CA PHE A 61 -22.39 -35.10 10.41
C PHE A 61 -22.98 -36.14 9.43
N TYR A 62 -23.67 -35.69 8.39
CA TYR A 62 -24.20 -36.57 7.35
C TYR A 62 -23.11 -37.09 6.43
N LEU A 63 -22.14 -36.23 6.05
CA LEU A 63 -21.00 -36.62 5.23
C LEU A 63 -20.22 -37.80 5.85
N LYS A 64 -20.04 -37.83 7.17
CA LYS A 64 -19.30 -38.90 7.86
C LYS A 64 -20.00 -40.27 7.81
N GLN A 65 -21.29 -40.32 7.46
CA GLN A 65 -22.07 -41.57 7.43
C GLN A 65 -22.03 -42.26 6.07
N ILE A 66 -21.52 -41.60 5.02
CA ILE A 66 -21.48 -42.18 3.67
C ILE A 66 -20.24 -43.08 3.49
N PRO A 67 -20.24 -43.98 2.49
CA PRO A 67 -19.06 -44.78 2.17
C PRO A 67 -17.80 -43.93 1.97
N ARG A 68 -16.69 -44.31 2.63
CA ARG A 68 -15.46 -43.49 2.68
C ARG A 68 -14.96 -43.06 1.31
N TYR A 69 -15.06 -43.91 0.29
CA TYR A 69 -14.61 -43.58 -1.07
C TYR A 69 -15.39 -42.42 -1.73
N LEU A 70 -16.60 -42.09 -1.24
CA LEU A 70 -17.40 -40.96 -1.72
C LEU A 70 -17.07 -39.64 -0.99
N ILE A 71 -16.48 -39.70 0.20
CA ILE A 71 -16.25 -38.52 1.04
C ILE A 71 -15.48 -37.40 0.33
N PRO A 72 -14.38 -37.65 -0.41
CA PRO A 72 -13.66 -36.57 -1.08
C PRO A 72 -14.52 -35.74 -2.03
N CYS A 73 -15.40 -36.40 -2.79
CA CYS A 73 -16.30 -35.75 -3.75
C CYS A 73 -17.33 -34.85 -3.05
N TYR A 74 -18.03 -35.39 -2.04
CA TYR A 74 -19.05 -34.63 -1.33
C TYR A 74 -18.47 -33.57 -0.39
N PHE A 75 -17.28 -33.79 0.16
CA PHE A 75 -16.53 -32.77 0.90
C PHE A 75 -16.22 -31.57 0.01
N ASP A 76 -15.69 -31.80 -1.20
CA ASP A 76 -15.45 -30.73 -2.18
C ASP A 76 -16.75 -30.00 -2.54
N ALA A 77 -17.83 -30.74 -2.84
CA ALA A 77 -19.13 -30.17 -3.19
C ALA A 77 -19.71 -29.25 -2.10
N ILE A 78 -19.59 -29.64 -0.82
CA ILE A 78 -20.03 -28.82 0.32
C ILE A 78 -19.17 -27.56 0.41
N LEU A 79 -17.85 -27.70 0.34
CA LEU A 79 -16.94 -26.56 0.51
C LEU A 79 -17.01 -25.56 -0.66
N ILE A 80 -17.11 -26.03 -1.91
CA ILE A 80 -17.23 -25.12 -3.06
C ILE A 80 -18.56 -24.35 -3.03
N GLY A 81 -19.65 -24.99 -2.59
CA GLY A 81 -20.93 -24.31 -2.40
C GLY A 81 -20.84 -23.21 -1.35
N ALA A 82 -20.22 -23.50 -0.20
CA ALA A 82 -19.99 -22.51 0.85
C ALA A 82 -19.06 -21.38 0.38
N TYR A 83 -17.95 -21.72 -0.28
CA TYR A 83 -16.95 -20.75 -0.73
C TYR A 83 -17.50 -19.80 -1.80
N THR A 84 -18.17 -20.32 -2.82
CA THR A 84 -18.76 -19.48 -3.89
C THR A 84 -19.85 -18.56 -3.35
N THR A 85 -20.66 -19.04 -2.40
CA THR A 85 -21.65 -18.22 -1.70
C THR A 85 -20.98 -17.09 -0.92
N LEU A 86 -19.89 -17.37 -0.20
CA LEU A 86 -19.16 -16.35 0.55
C LEU A 86 -18.52 -15.29 -0.36
N LEU A 87 -17.96 -15.72 -1.50
CA LEU A 87 -17.40 -14.81 -2.51
C LEU A 87 -18.48 -13.86 -3.06
N ASP A 88 -19.63 -14.40 -3.45
CA ASP A 88 -20.76 -13.62 -3.95
C ASP A 88 -21.28 -12.61 -2.91
N VAL A 89 -21.42 -13.05 -1.65
CA VAL A 89 -21.79 -12.15 -0.54
C VAL A 89 -20.77 -11.04 -0.35
N ALA A 90 -19.47 -11.34 -0.42
CA ALA A 90 -18.42 -10.35 -0.27
C ALA A 90 -18.46 -9.29 -1.39
N TRP A 91 -18.54 -9.70 -2.66
CA TRP A 91 -18.60 -8.75 -3.78
C TRP A 91 -19.89 -7.94 -3.82
N LYS A 92 -21.02 -8.51 -3.37
CA LYS A 92 -22.29 -7.77 -3.24
C LYS A 92 -22.20 -6.62 -2.24
N GLN A 93 -21.39 -6.77 -1.19
CA GLN A 93 -21.14 -5.71 -0.20
C GLN A 93 -20.13 -4.66 -0.65
N MET A 94 -19.35 -4.93 -1.70
CA MET A 94 -18.40 -3.98 -2.24
C MET A 94 -19.07 -2.96 -3.17
N SER A 95 -18.28 -1.94 -3.56
CA SER A 95 -18.68 -0.88 -4.48
C SER A 95 -19.24 -1.40 -5.81
N SER A 96 -19.96 -0.53 -6.53
CA SER A 96 -20.49 -0.84 -7.87
C SER A 96 -19.38 -1.20 -8.86
N PHE A 97 -18.22 -0.56 -8.76
CA PHE A 97 -17.03 -0.86 -9.56
C PHE A 97 -16.61 -2.33 -9.43
N VAL A 98 -16.59 -2.85 -8.20
CA VAL A 98 -16.24 -4.26 -7.96
C VAL A 98 -17.38 -5.20 -8.37
N ARG A 99 -18.62 -4.88 -7.97
CA ARG A 99 -19.78 -5.74 -8.21
C ARG A 99 -20.02 -6.01 -9.70
N ASN A 100 -19.89 -4.96 -10.50
CA ASN A 100 -20.08 -4.97 -11.95
C ASN A 100 -18.77 -5.18 -12.72
N GLY A 101 -17.65 -5.31 -12.00
CA GLY A 101 -16.33 -5.49 -12.58
C GLY A 101 -16.10 -6.89 -13.13
N SER A 102 -15.01 -7.03 -13.89
CA SER A 102 -14.56 -8.31 -14.43
C SER A 102 -14.15 -9.29 -13.32
N THR A 103 -13.97 -10.56 -13.68
CA THR A 103 -13.40 -11.57 -12.77
C THR A 103 -12.07 -11.11 -12.17
N PHE A 104 -11.23 -10.42 -12.95
CA PHE A 104 -9.96 -9.91 -12.46
C PHE A 104 -10.13 -8.81 -11.40
N VAL A 105 -11.05 -7.85 -11.63
CA VAL A 105 -11.39 -6.82 -10.63
C VAL A 105 -11.87 -7.46 -9.34
N LYS A 106 -12.78 -8.43 -9.45
CA LYS A 106 -13.31 -9.19 -8.32
C LYS A 106 -12.24 -9.96 -7.57
N HIS A 107 -11.29 -10.58 -8.27
CA HIS A 107 -10.19 -11.28 -7.63
C HIS A 107 -9.22 -10.34 -6.92
N LEU A 108 -8.83 -9.22 -7.54
CA LEU A 108 -7.99 -8.21 -6.88
C LEU A 108 -8.66 -7.60 -5.65
N SER A 109 -9.98 -7.37 -5.71
CA SER A 109 -10.73 -6.82 -4.59
C SER A 109 -10.79 -7.76 -3.38
N LEU A 110 -10.62 -9.07 -3.56
CA LEU A 110 -10.49 -10.01 -2.43
C LEU A 110 -9.22 -9.76 -1.62
N GLY A 111 -8.20 -9.12 -2.20
CA GLY A 111 -7.05 -8.60 -1.46
C GLY A 111 -7.47 -7.72 -0.28
N SER A 112 -8.54 -6.94 -0.43
CA SER A 112 -9.10 -6.13 0.66
C SER A 112 -9.54 -7.00 1.83
N VAL A 113 -10.16 -8.15 1.56
CA VAL A 113 -10.63 -9.07 2.61
C VAL A 113 -9.49 -9.91 3.18
N GLN A 114 -8.45 -10.21 2.40
CA GLN A 114 -7.24 -10.87 2.88
C GLN A 114 -6.46 -9.98 3.86
N MET A 115 -6.26 -8.71 3.49
CA MET A 115 -5.36 -7.80 4.19
C MET A 115 -6.05 -7.07 5.35
N CYS A 116 -7.32 -6.70 5.18
CA CYS A 116 -8.05 -5.88 6.15
C CYS A 116 -8.98 -6.73 7.02
N GLY A 117 -8.56 -6.98 8.25
CA GLY A 117 -9.30 -7.78 9.22
C GLY A 117 -9.18 -7.26 10.65
N VAL A 118 -9.97 -7.85 11.54
CA VAL A 118 -9.91 -7.60 12.99
C VAL A 118 -9.13 -8.74 13.64
N GLY A 119 -7.99 -8.42 14.26
CA GLY A 119 -7.15 -9.38 14.96
C GLY A 119 -7.70 -9.80 16.33
N ARG A 120 -7.03 -10.74 17.00
CA ARG A 120 -7.32 -11.06 18.42
C ARG A 120 -6.97 -9.91 19.34
N CYS A 121 -5.93 -9.14 19.03
CA CYS A 121 -5.60 -7.90 19.70
C CYS A 121 -5.81 -6.72 18.72
N PRO A 122 -6.27 -5.55 19.20
CA PRO A 122 -6.27 -4.33 18.39
C PRO A 122 -4.86 -4.01 17.88
N CYS A 123 -4.73 -3.57 16.62
CA CYS A 123 -3.45 -3.15 16.06
C CYS A 123 -3.40 -1.64 15.76
N LEU A 124 -4.56 -0.97 15.85
CA LEU A 124 -4.67 0.47 15.71
C LEU A 124 -4.71 1.12 17.10
N PRO A 125 -4.12 2.32 17.27
CA PRO A 125 -4.37 3.14 18.45
C PRO A 125 -5.86 3.44 18.60
N LEU A 126 -6.30 3.68 19.84
CA LEU A 126 -7.68 3.97 20.14
C LEU A 126 -8.11 5.30 19.48
N LEU A 127 -9.25 5.25 18.79
CA LEU A 127 -9.91 6.43 18.22
C LEU A 127 -10.61 7.24 19.31
N SER A 128 -10.94 8.50 18.99
CA SER A 128 -11.69 9.37 19.88
C SER A 128 -13.00 8.70 20.36
N PRO A 129 -13.27 8.70 21.68
CA PRO A 129 -14.55 8.23 22.22
C PRO A 129 -15.76 9.01 21.71
N SER A 130 -15.57 10.22 21.19
CA SER A 130 -16.64 11.05 20.62
C SER A 130 -16.98 10.68 19.18
N LEU A 131 -16.15 9.86 18.51
CA LEU A 131 -16.37 9.43 17.14
C LEU A 131 -17.51 8.40 17.07
N ARG A 132 -18.46 8.63 16.16
CA ARG A 132 -19.58 7.73 15.91
C ARG A 132 -19.16 6.54 15.05
N ASP A 133 -19.94 5.46 15.12
CA ASP A 133 -19.79 4.26 14.27
C ASP A 133 -18.41 3.57 14.40
N VAL A 134 -17.75 3.75 15.55
CA VAL A 134 -16.56 2.98 15.90
C VAL A 134 -17.02 1.60 16.40
N PRO A 135 -16.56 0.49 15.79
CA PRO A 135 -16.99 -0.84 16.20
C PRO A 135 -16.35 -1.23 17.54
N TYR A 136 -17.12 -1.91 18.39
CA TYR A 136 -16.68 -2.43 19.68
C TYR A 136 -17.01 -3.91 19.82
N ARG A 137 -16.19 -4.62 20.61
CA ARG A 137 -16.48 -5.98 21.06
C ARG A 137 -16.21 -6.12 22.55
N LEU A 138 -16.75 -7.18 23.15
CA LEU A 138 -16.38 -7.59 24.49
C LEU A 138 -15.12 -8.46 24.41
N ASN A 139 -14.06 -8.07 25.11
CA ASN A 139 -12.84 -8.87 25.18
C ASN A 139 -13.13 -10.17 25.95
N GLU A 140 -12.83 -11.32 25.36
CA GLU A 140 -13.16 -12.63 25.95
C GLU A 140 -12.37 -12.91 27.23
N ILE A 141 -11.18 -12.31 27.39
CA ILE A 141 -10.27 -12.47 28.52
C ILE A 141 -10.56 -11.42 29.60
N THR A 142 -10.49 -10.13 29.26
CA THR A 142 -10.63 -9.05 30.26
C THR A 142 -12.08 -8.74 30.62
N LYS A 143 -13.04 -9.19 29.79
CA LYS A 143 -14.48 -8.84 29.88
C LYS A 143 -14.76 -7.34 29.75
N GLU A 144 -13.81 -6.56 29.24
CA GLU A 144 -13.99 -5.14 28.99
C GLU A 144 -14.41 -4.87 27.55
N LYS A 145 -15.09 -3.74 27.35
CA LYS A 145 -15.49 -3.27 26.03
C LYS A 145 -14.30 -2.59 25.36
N GLU A 146 -13.84 -3.13 24.23
CA GLU A 146 -12.69 -2.61 23.48
C GLU A 146 -13.07 -2.24 22.04
N GLN A 147 -12.41 -1.22 21.49
CA GLN A 147 -12.55 -0.89 20.07
C GLN A 147 -12.00 -2.03 19.22
N CYS A 148 -12.77 -2.47 18.21
CA CYS A 148 -12.40 -3.57 17.33
C CYS A 148 -12.34 -3.11 15.86
N CYS A 149 -11.58 -2.04 15.64
CA CYS A 149 -11.37 -1.49 14.31
C CYS A 149 -10.59 -2.46 13.42
N VAL A 150 -10.96 -2.48 12.14
CA VAL A 150 -10.23 -3.19 11.10
C VAL A 150 -8.85 -2.56 10.91
N SER A 151 -7.82 -3.38 10.85
CA SER A 151 -6.46 -2.97 10.52
C SER A 151 -5.99 -3.66 9.24
N MET A 152 -5.12 -3.00 8.48
CA MET A 152 -4.55 -3.53 7.25
C MET A 152 -3.20 -4.18 7.55
N ALA A 153 -3.04 -5.46 7.17
CA ALA A 153 -1.74 -6.08 7.03
C ALA A 153 -1.02 -5.49 5.82
N ALA A 154 0.30 -5.34 5.88
CA ALA A 154 1.06 -5.11 4.66
C ALA A 154 0.85 -6.34 3.75
N GLY A 155 1.31 -7.52 4.17
CA GLY A 155 1.30 -8.74 3.35
C GLY A 155 1.27 -10.03 4.14
N LEU A 156 0.91 -11.12 3.47
CA LEU A 156 0.79 -12.44 4.08
C LEU A 156 1.85 -13.41 3.51
N PRO A 157 2.52 -14.21 4.37
CA PRO A 157 2.30 -14.33 5.82
C PRO A 157 3.17 -13.39 6.69
N HIS A 158 4.24 -12.82 6.13
CA HIS A 158 5.33 -12.18 6.90
C HIS A 158 4.89 -10.96 7.73
N PHE A 159 3.92 -10.17 7.22
CA PHE A 159 3.51 -8.89 7.82
C PHE A 159 2.04 -8.90 8.24
N SER A 160 1.64 -9.96 8.93
CA SER A 160 0.24 -10.26 9.21
C SER A 160 -0.20 -10.06 10.66
N SER A 161 0.73 -9.96 11.61
CA SER A 161 0.40 -10.00 13.04
C SER A 161 1.36 -9.18 13.91
N GLY A 162 0.90 -8.89 15.14
CA GLY A 162 1.65 -8.14 16.14
C GLY A 162 2.06 -6.75 15.64
N LEU A 163 3.23 -6.31 16.09
CA LEU A 163 3.79 -5.00 15.74
C LEU A 163 4.00 -4.85 14.23
N PHE A 164 4.37 -5.94 13.54
CA PHE A 164 4.72 -5.95 12.12
C PHE A 164 3.52 -6.02 11.16
N ARG A 165 2.29 -5.92 11.67
CA ARG A 165 1.09 -5.94 10.83
C ARG A 165 0.91 -4.64 10.05
N CYS A 166 1.01 -3.49 10.73
CA CYS A 166 0.62 -2.20 10.17
C CYS A 166 1.84 -1.32 9.91
N TRP A 167 2.08 -1.04 8.63
CA TRP A 167 3.12 -0.14 8.15
C TRP A 167 2.48 1.05 7.45
N GLY A 168 2.82 2.28 7.84
CA GLY A 168 2.22 3.52 7.35
C GLY A 168 2.39 3.67 5.85
N ARG A 169 3.60 3.43 5.32
CA ARG A 169 3.87 3.47 3.88
C ARG A 169 2.96 2.49 3.13
N ASP A 170 3.01 1.20 3.46
CA ASP A 170 2.23 0.16 2.80
C ASP A 170 0.72 0.39 2.91
N THR A 171 0.26 0.79 4.10
CA THR A 171 -1.16 1.07 4.37
C THR A 171 -1.66 2.16 3.45
N PHE A 172 -0.94 3.28 3.35
CA PHE A 172 -1.39 4.44 2.57
C PHE A 172 -1.15 4.28 1.06
N ILE A 173 -0.13 3.56 0.62
CA ILE A 173 -0.02 3.16 -0.81
C ILE A 173 -1.19 2.24 -1.20
N SER A 174 -1.58 1.32 -0.32
CA SER A 174 -2.66 0.35 -0.60
C SER A 174 -4.07 0.91 -0.39
N PHE A 175 -4.20 2.08 0.24
CA PHE A 175 -5.43 2.57 0.82
C PHE A 175 -6.54 2.80 -0.22
N ARG A 176 -6.22 3.47 -1.32
CA ARG A 176 -7.17 3.78 -2.38
C ARG A 176 -7.70 2.49 -3.02
N GLY A 177 -6.82 1.59 -3.44
CA GLY A 177 -7.21 0.29 -3.99
C GLY A 177 -7.96 -0.61 -3.00
N MET A 178 -7.45 -0.82 -1.78
CA MET A 178 -8.00 -1.81 -0.86
C MET A 178 -9.22 -1.34 -0.07
N LEU A 179 -9.39 -0.03 0.13
CA LEU A 179 -10.49 0.50 0.96
C LEU A 179 -11.45 1.40 0.17
N LEU A 180 -10.94 2.37 -0.60
CA LEU A 180 -11.82 3.32 -1.29
C LEU A 180 -12.52 2.68 -2.50
N LEU A 181 -11.77 2.02 -3.38
CA LEU A 181 -12.33 1.36 -4.56
C LEU A 181 -13.23 0.18 -4.22
N THR A 182 -13.05 -0.44 -3.06
CA THR A 182 -13.91 -1.54 -2.58
C THR A 182 -15.12 -1.06 -1.80
N GLY A 183 -15.21 0.22 -1.43
CA GLY A 183 -16.35 0.80 -0.71
C GLY A 183 -16.28 0.72 0.82
N ARG A 184 -15.11 0.42 1.40
CA ARG A 184 -14.87 0.29 2.84
C ARG A 184 -14.56 1.64 3.50
N TYR A 185 -15.48 2.60 3.33
CA TYR A 185 -15.27 4.00 3.71
C TYR A 185 -15.20 4.24 5.22
N LEU A 186 -15.90 3.43 6.02
CA LEU A 186 -15.86 3.54 7.49
C LEU A 186 -14.50 3.10 8.02
N GLU A 187 -13.98 1.98 7.53
CA GLU A 187 -12.65 1.49 7.87
C GLU A 187 -11.55 2.43 7.39
N ALA A 188 -11.69 2.98 6.17
CA ALA A 188 -10.81 4.01 5.64
C ALA A 188 -10.71 5.22 6.58
N ARG A 189 -11.86 5.77 7.03
CA ARG A 189 -11.91 6.87 8.00
C ARG A 189 -11.18 6.52 9.28
N ASN A 190 -11.48 5.35 9.85
CA ASN A 190 -10.90 4.92 11.11
C ASN A 190 -9.39 4.75 11.02
N ILE A 191 -8.86 4.20 9.91
CA ILE A 191 -7.41 4.07 9.69
C ILE A 191 -6.75 5.46 9.58
N ILE A 192 -7.33 6.39 8.80
CA ILE A 192 -6.81 7.77 8.69
C ILE A 192 -6.68 8.42 10.07
N LEU A 193 -7.73 8.36 10.88
CA LEU A 193 -7.78 9.01 12.19
C LEU A 193 -6.87 8.31 13.21
N ALA A 194 -6.72 6.99 13.13
CA ALA A 194 -5.81 6.23 13.99
C ALA A 194 -4.34 6.66 13.78
N PHE A 195 -3.89 6.73 12.51
CA PHE A 195 -2.55 7.23 12.19
C PHE A 195 -2.41 8.74 12.47
N ALA A 196 -3.47 9.54 12.30
CA ALA A 196 -3.45 10.95 12.68
C ALA A 196 -3.19 11.13 14.19
N GLY A 197 -3.73 10.24 15.03
CA GLY A 197 -3.50 10.25 16.46
C GLY A 197 -2.04 10.06 16.86
N THR A 198 -1.24 9.39 16.01
CA THR A 198 0.18 9.14 16.24
C THR A 198 1.10 10.17 15.60
N LEU A 199 0.60 11.14 14.83
CA LEU A 199 1.48 12.14 14.21
C LEU A 199 2.40 12.80 15.25
N ARG A 200 3.70 12.77 14.99
CA ARG A 200 4.76 13.29 15.86
C ARG A 200 5.95 13.72 15.01
N HIS A 201 6.70 14.73 15.44
CA HIS A 201 7.77 15.38 14.67
C HIS A 201 7.31 16.05 13.38
N GLY A 202 6.00 16.06 13.08
CA GLY A 202 5.45 16.39 11.76
C GLY A 202 5.33 15.18 10.82
N LEU A 203 5.57 13.96 11.31
CA LEU A 203 5.62 12.72 10.54
C LEU A 203 4.54 11.72 10.99
N ILE A 204 4.14 10.86 10.05
CA ILE A 204 3.37 9.64 10.31
C ILE A 204 4.37 8.48 10.42
N PRO A 205 4.22 7.57 11.40
CA PRO A 205 5.20 6.51 11.61
C PRO A 205 5.18 5.47 10.48
N ASN A 206 6.31 4.82 10.25
CA ASN A 206 6.39 3.64 9.39
C ASN A 206 5.77 2.45 10.10
N LEU A 207 6.46 1.90 11.10
CA LEU A 207 5.87 0.87 11.95
C LEU A 207 4.84 1.55 12.86
N LEU A 208 3.57 1.16 12.79
CA LEU A 208 2.55 1.75 13.66
C LEU A 208 2.70 1.27 15.10
N GLY A 209 2.87 -0.05 15.30
CA GLY A 209 3.08 -0.65 16.62
C GLY A 209 2.06 -0.21 17.68
N GLU A 210 0.77 -0.18 17.32
CA GLU A 210 -0.34 0.31 18.16
C GLU A 210 -0.23 1.80 18.58
N GLY A 211 0.71 2.54 18.00
CA GLY A 211 1.05 3.92 18.33
C GLY A 211 2.11 4.05 19.42
N THR A 212 2.17 3.13 20.39
CA THR A 212 3.16 3.15 21.49
C THR A 212 4.55 2.71 21.06
N TYR A 213 4.64 1.74 20.16
CA TYR A 213 5.90 1.22 19.58
C TYR A 213 6.16 1.78 18.18
N ALA A 214 5.57 2.93 17.88
CA ALA A 214 5.66 3.56 16.58
C ALA A 214 7.10 3.97 16.23
N ARG A 215 7.55 3.70 15.00
CA ARG A 215 8.87 4.13 14.49
C ARG A 215 8.72 5.25 13.47
N TYR A 216 9.47 6.34 13.65
CA TYR A 216 9.40 7.55 12.82
C TYR A 216 10.63 7.64 11.91
N ASN A 217 11.00 6.53 11.28
CA ASN A 217 12.13 6.41 10.35
C ASN A 217 11.71 6.54 8.87
N CYS A 218 10.53 7.09 8.60
CA CYS A 218 9.93 7.16 7.27
C CYS A 218 9.49 8.59 6.96
N ARG A 219 10.03 9.16 5.87
CA ARG A 219 9.79 10.55 5.46
C ARG A 219 8.61 10.70 4.51
N ASP A 220 8.24 9.63 3.81
CA ASP A 220 7.20 9.61 2.79
C ASP A 220 5.81 9.23 3.33
N ALA A 221 5.71 8.48 4.44
CA ALA A 221 4.41 8.03 4.98
C ALA A 221 3.42 9.16 5.27
N VAL A 222 3.89 10.32 5.73
CA VAL A 222 3.04 11.49 5.97
C VAL A 222 2.44 12.04 4.67
N TRP A 223 3.19 12.01 3.57
CA TRP A 223 2.73 12.47 2.28
C TRP A 223 1.75 11.49 1.64
N TRP A 224 1.98 10.18 1.80
CA TRP A 224 1.01 9.16 1.45
C TRP A 224 -0.30 9.28 2.25
N TRP A 225 -0.20 9.53 3.55
CA TRP A 225 -1.36 9.80 4.41
C TRP A 225 -2.17 11.01 3.94
N LEU A 226 -1.50 12.14 3.62
CA LEU A 226 -2.15 13.31 3.04
C LEU A 226 -2.81 13.03 1.69
N GLN A 227 -2.13 12.29 0.80
CA GLN A 227 -2.69 11.87 -0.48
C GLN A 227 -3.96 11.01 -0.29
N CYS A 228 -3.97 10.11 0.68
CA CYS A 228 -5.14 9.28 1.00
C CYS A 228 -6.31 10.07 1.58
N ILE A 229 -6.04 11.10 2.40
CA ILE A 229 -7.10 12.00 2.89
C ILE A 229 -7.70 12.78 1.72
N GLN A 230 -6.86 13.27 0.80
CA GLN A 230 -7.34 13.92 -0.41
C GLN A 230 -8.23 12.97 -1.23
N ASP A 231 -7.79 11.72 -1.45
CA ASP A 231 -8.55 10.72 -2.19
C ASP A 231 -9.86 10.36 -1.46
N TYR A 232 -9.83 10.21 -0.14
CA TYR A 232 -11.03 10.02 0.68
C TYR A 232 -12.03 11.16 0.47
N CYS A 233 -11.57 12.41 0.58
CA CYS A 233 -12.41 13.58 0.40
C CYS A 233 -13.04 13.68 -1.00
N LYS A 234 -12.35 13.17 -2.03
CA LYS A 234 -12.84 13.17 -3.42
C LYS A 234 -13.80 12.01 -3.70
N MET A 235 -13.54 10.83 -3.14
CA MET A 235 -14.22 9.59 -3.52
C MET A 235 -15.39 9.22 -2.62
N VAL A 236 -15.35 9.62 -1.35
CA VAL A 236 -16.38 9.26 -0.36
C VAL A 236 -17.51 10.29 -0.40
N PRO A 237 -18.79 9.88 -0.41
CA PRO A 237 -19.91 10.80 -0.25
C PRO A 237 -19.77 11.61 1.05
N SER A 238 -19.91 12.93 0.98
CA SER A 238 -19.62 13.85 2.08
C SER A 238 -18.22 13.68 2.69
N GLY A 239 -17.24 13.24 1.89
CA GLY A 239 -15.90 12.89 2.36
C GLY A 239 -15.15 14.03 3.04
N LEU A 240 -15.48 15.29 2.73
CA LEU A 240 -14.89 16.47 3.37
C LEU A 240 -15.21 16.58 4.87
N ASP A 241 -16.27 15.92 5.35
CA ASP A 241 -16.63 15.92 6.77
C ASP A 241 -15.54 15.29 7.65
N ILE A 242 -14.69 14.42 7.08
CA ILE A 242 -13.56 13.82 7.79
C ILE A 242 -12.60 14.86 8.34
N LEU A 243 -12.46 16.02 7.70
CA LEU A 243 -11.58 17.10 8.14
C LEU A 243 -11.96 17.61 9.54
N LYS A 244 -13.25 17.52 9.90
CA LYS A 244 -13.79 17.93 11.20
C LYS A 244 -13.87 16.77 12.19
N CYS A 245 -13.57 15.53 11.78
CA CYS A 245 -13.61 14.40 12.70
C CYS A 245 -12.56 14.56 13.81
N PRO A 246 -12.91 14.21 15.06
CA PRO A 246 -12.00 14.30 16.20
C PRO A 246 -10.91 13.24 16.09
N VAL A 247 -9.66 13.68 16.24
CA VAL A 247 -8.47 12.86 16.37
C VAL A 247 -8.00 12.94 17.81
N SER A 248 -7.96 11.79 18.51
CA SER A 248 -7.29 11.71 19.80
C SER A 248 -5.79 11.73 19.62
N ARG A 249 -5.15 12.83 20.04
CA ARG A 249 -3.70 13.01 19.94
C ARG A 249 -3.02 12.19 21.03
N MET A 250 -2.37 11.12 20.61
CA MET A 250 -1.52 10.30 21.46
C MET A 250 -0.27 11.07 21.88
N TYR A 251 0.24 11.93 21.00
CA TYR A 251 1.47 12.67 21.19
C TYR A 251 1.26 14.17 20.94
N PRO A 252 0.81 14.96 21.94
CA PRO A 252 0.60 16.40 21.79
C PRO A 252 1.86 17.20 21.45
N THR A 253 3.02 16.70 21.89
CA THR A 253 4.34 17.28 21.59
C THR A 253 5.35 16.18 21.27
N ASP A 254 6.48 16.55 20.67
CA ASP A 254 7.56 15.63 20.32
C ASP A 254 8.09 14.84 21.53
N ASP A 255 8.17 15.47 22.70
CA ASP A 255 8.72 14.87 23.93
C ASP A 255 7.67 14.25 24.86
N SER A 256 6.38 14.33 24.50
CA SER A 256 5.29 13.84 25.35
C SER A 256 5.32 12.32 25.57
N ALA A 257 4.79 11.86 26.70
CA ALA A 257 4.39 10.46 26.86
C ALA A 257 3.10 10.18 26.05
N PRO A 258 2.83 8.93 25.63
CA PRO A 258 1.57 8.60 24.99
C PRO A 258 0.39 8.88 25.93
N LEU A 259 -0.59 9.64 25.45
CA LEU A 259 -1.80 9.94 26.20
C LEU A 259 -2.93 8.95 25.88
N PRO A 260 -3.80 8.64 26.87
CA PRO A 260 -5.03 7.89 26.62
C PRO A 260 -5.97 8.61 25.65
N ALA A 261 -6.76 7.85 24.88
CA ALA A 261 -7.75 8.42 23.97
C ALA A 261 -8.79 9.29 24.70
N GLY A 262 -9.20 10.40 24.08
CA GLY A 262 -10.08 11.41 24.66
C GLY A 262 -9.40 12.41 25.60
N THR A 263 -8.10 12.26 25.91
CA THR A 263 -7.37 13.24 26.74
C THR A 263 -7.18 14.57 26.01
N LEU A 264 -6.80 14.51 24.73
CA LEU A 264 -6.69 15.66 23.85
C LEU A 264 -7.25 15.29 22.48
N ASP A 265 -8.42 15.83 22.17
CA ASP A 265 -9.06 15.68 20.87
C ASP A 265 -8.97 16.98 20.08
N GLN A 266 -8.60 16.88 18.81
CA GLN A 266 -8.62 18.00 17.87
C GLN A 266 -9.15 17.57 16.50
N PRO A 267 -9.74 18.47 15.70
CA PRO A 267 -10.15 18.14 14.34
C PRO A 267 -8.98 17.65 13.48
N LEU A 268 -9.24 16.75 12.54
CA LEU A 268 -8.23 16.25 11.61
C LEU A 268 -7.50 17.38 10.84
N PHE A 269 -8.21 18.46 10.48
CA PHE A 269 -7.58 19.58 9.78
C PHE A 269 -6.45 20.26 10.57
N GLU A 270 -6.51 20.23 11.92
CA GLU A 270 -5.44 20.75 12.79
C GLU A 270 -4.19 19.86 12.69
N VAL A 271 -4.38 18.54 12.64
CA VAL A 271 -3.27 17.57 12.49
C VAL A 271 -2.61 17.71 11.13
N ILE A 272 -3.41 17.95 10.08
CA ILE A 272 -2.90 18.24 8.73
C ILE A 272 -2.09 19.54 8.75
N GLN A 273 -2.63 20.60 9.36
CA GLN A 273 -1.93 21.89 9.48
C GLN A 273 -0.60 21.72 10.22
N GLU A 274 -0.58 20.97 11.32
CA GLU A 274 0.63 20.65 12.10
C GLU A 274 1.70 20.00 11.20
N ALA A 275 1.33 18.99 10.40
CA ALA A 275 2.24 18.35 9.46
C ALA A 275 2.86 19.36 8.48
N MET A 276 2.02 20.14 7.80
CA MET A 276 2.47 21.14 6.82
C MET A 276 3.37 22.21 7.45
N GLN A 277 3.01 22.67 8.65
CA GLN A 277 3.73 23.66 9.42
C GLN A 277 5.14 23.18 9.80
N ARG A 278 5.25 21.93 10.24
CA ARG A 278 6.51 21.28 10.64
C ARG A 278 7.44 21.09 9.45
N HIS A 279 6.91 20.62 8.31
CA HIS A 279 7.71 20.45 7.10
C HIS A 279 8.26 21.76 6.54
N MET A 280 7.47 22.85 6.55
CA MET A 280 7.98 24.16 6.12
C MET A 280 8.99 24.77 7.11
N GLN A 281 8.85 24.48 8.41
CA GLN A 281 9.77 24.95 9.46
C GLN A 281 11.14 24.25 9.38
N GLY A 282 11.17 23.00 8.94
CA GLY A 282 12.31 22.11 9.03
C GLY A 282 12.19 21.20 10.25
N ILE A 283 12.46 19.91 10.04
CA ILE A 283 12.37 18.87 11.05
C ILE A 283 13.78 18.35 11.33
N GLN A 284 14.18 18.37 12.60
CA GLN A 284 15.44 17.81 13.06
C GLN A 284 15.21 17.13 14.40
N PHE A 285 15.44 15.82 14.46
CA PHE A 285 15.34 15.03 15.68
C PHE A 285 16.24 13.79 15.56
N ARG A 286 16.49 13.13 16.69
CA ARG A 286 17.09 11.80 16.76
C ARG A 286 16.00 10.80 17.12
N GLU A 287 15.93 9.68 16.41
CA GLU A 287 14.90 8.65 16.69
C GLU A 287 14.95 8.27 18.17
N ARG A 288 13.78 8.27 18.83
CA ARG A 288 13.70 7.99 20.27
C ARG A 288 14.16 6.57 20.53
N ASN A 289 15.01 6.41 21.56
CA ASN A 289 15.66 5.15 21.91
C ASN A 289 16.60 4.61 20.81
N ALA A 290 17.09 5.47 19.90
CA ALA A 290 18.09 5.10 18.89
C ALA A 290 19.30 4.40 19.52
N GLY A 291 19.69 3.28 18.92
CA GLY A 291 20.78 2.42 19.36
C GLY A 291 20.57 0.97 18.89
N PRO A 292 21.50 0.05 19.19
CA PRO A 292 21.49 -1.32 18.67
C PRO A 292 20.28 -2.17 19.07
N GLN A 293 19.45 -1.68 19.98
CA GLN A 293 18.21 -2.33 20.43
C GLN A 293 17.02 -2.04 19.50
N ILE A 294 17.08 -0.98 18.68
CA ILE A 294 16.02 -0.60 17.73
C ILE A 294 16.44 -0.87 16.30
N ASP A 295 17.66 -0.48 15.93
CA ASP A 295 18.16 -0.63 14.57
C ASP A 295 19.68 -0.66 14.58
N ARG A 296 20.27 -1.69 13.97
CA ARG A 296 21.73 -1.89 13.93
C ARG A 296 22.35 -1.43 12.62
N ASN A 297 21.54 -1.10 11.61
CA ASN A 297 21.98 -1.04 10.21
C ASN A 297 21.50 0.24 9.47
N MET A 298 21.17 1.32 10.19
CA MET A 298 20.70 2.58 9.57
C MET A 298 21.67 3.09 8.49
N LYS A 299 21.13 3.48 7.34
CA LYS A 299 21.84 4.13 6.21
C LYS A 299 21.07 5.36 5.75
N ASP A 300 21.79 6.29 5.13
CA ASP A 300 21.25 7.56 4.64
C ASP A 300 20.99 7.47 3.13
N GLU A 301 19.71 7.38 2.74
CA GLU A 301 19.26 7.90 1.43
C GLU A 301 18.79 9.34 1.67
N ASP A 302 19.30 10.32 0.96
CA ASP A 302 19.07 11.73 1.24
C ASP A 302 18.85 12.56 -0.03
N GLY A 303 18.67 13.87 0.15
CA GLY A 303 18.24 14.76 -0.92
C GLY A 303 16.71 14.84 -1.08
N SER A 304 16.28 15.50 -2.16
CA SER A 304 14.87 15.75 -2.47
C SER A 304 14.31 14.62 -3.32
N ALA A 305 13.70 13.60 -2.70
CA ALA A 305 13.09 12.47 -3.40
C ALA A 305 11.91 12.90 -4.29
N VAL A 306 11.88 12.43 -5.53
CA VAL A 306 10.93 12.86 -6.57
C VAL A 306 9.47 12.64 -6.18
N GLU A 307 9.15 11.50 -5.57
CA GLU A 307 7.81 11.13 -5.14
C GLU A 307 7.31 11.99 -3.98
N ILE A 308 8.19 12.33 -3.03
CA ILE A 308 7.86 13.21 -1.92
C ILE A 308 7.54 14.62 -2.44
N VAL A 309 8.34 15.14 -3.36
CA VAL A 309 8.08 16.47 -3.94
C VAL A 309 6.77 16.49 -4.73
N GLY A 310 6.50 15.42 -5.50
CA GLY A 310 5.22 15.25 -6.20
C GLY A 310 4.01 15.21 -5.26
N MET A 311 4.06 14.39 -4.21
CA MET A 311 2.97 14.31 -3.23
C MET A 311 2.82 15.61 -2.42
N CYS A 312 3.93 16.28 -2.08
CA CYS A 312 3.92 17.61 -1.47
C CYS A 312 3.20 18.62 -2.36
N LYS A 313 3.51 18.64 -3.67
CA LYS A 313 2.78 19.47 -4.64
C LYS A 313 1.29 19.16 -4.65
N SER A 314 0.91 17.88 -4.67
CA SER A 314 -0.50 17.47 -4.66
C SER A 314 -1.23 17.94 -3.41
N ALA A 315 -0.62 17.77 -2.23
CA ALA A 315 -1.16 18.19 -0.94
C ALA A 315 -1.31 19.71 -0.84
N VAL A 316 -0.27 20.48 -1.19
CA VAL A 316 -0.31 21.95 -1.16
C VAL A 316 -1.37 22.49 -2.13
N ARG A 317 -1.45 21.95 -3.36
CA ARG A 317 -2.51 22.31 -4.31
C ARG A 317 -3.89 22.07 -3.71
N TRP A 318 -4.10 20.91 -3.10
CA TRP A 318 -5.38 20.54 -2.52
C TRP A 318 -5.79 21.46 -1.36
N LEU A 319 -4.89 21.74 -0.43
CA LEU A 319 -5.16 22.65 0.70
C LEU A 319 -5.40 24.09 0.22
N LEU A 320 -4.70 24.54 -0.83
CA LEU A 320 -4.96 25.81 -1.47
C LEU A 320 -6.38 25.88 -2.06
N GLU A 321 -6.83 24.81 -2.74
CA GLU A 321 -8.19 24.74 -3.28
C GLU A 321 -9.26 24.72 -2.18
N LEU A 322 -9.02 23.99 -1.09
CA LEU A 322 -9.96 23.93 0.05
C LEU A 322 -10.02 25.24 0.83
N SER A 323 -8.89 25.92 1.02
CA SER A 323 -8.85 27.22 1.71
C SER A 323 -9.54 28.30 0.90
N LYS A 324 -9.37 28.34 -0.44
CA LYS A 324 -10.15 29.23 -1.33
C LYS A 324 -11.66 29.02 -1.24
N LYS A 325 -12.10 27.82 -0.86
CA LYS A 325 -13.51 27.46 -0.65
C LYS A 325 -13.97 27.63 0.81
N ASN A 326 -13.11 28.13 1.71
CA ASN A 326 -13.35 28.23 3.16
C ASN A 326 -13.68 26.88 3.83
N ILE A 327 -13.21 25.77 3.26
CA ILE A 327 -13.38 24.41 3.83
C ILE A 327 -12.22 24.07 4.77
N PHE A 328 -11.00 24.44 4.38
CA PHE A 328 -9.80 24.31 5.21
C PHE A 328 -9.47 25.69 5.84
N PRO A 329 -9.35 25.82 7.17
CA PRO A 329 -9.25 27.14 7.82
C PRO A 329 -7.96 27.91 7.55
N TYR A 330 -6.90 27.25 7.09
CA TYR A 330 -5.59 27.86 6.89
C TYR A 330 -5.29 28.10 5.42
N ASN A 331 -4.72 29.24 5.09
CA ASN A 331 -4.22 29.58 3.75
C ASN A 331 -2.68 29.67 3.71
N GLU A 332 -2.02 29.51 4.86
CA GLU A 332 -0.58 29.68 5.05
C GLU A 332 -0.04 28.85 6.21
N VAL A 333 1.29 28.77 6.29
CA VAL A 333 2.03 28.25 7.43
C VAL A 333 2.95 29.34 7.98
N GLN A 334 3.17 29.38 9.29
CA GLN A 334 3.97 30.40 9.97
C GLN A 334 5.30 29.81 10.47
N VAL A 335 6.41 30.17 9.86
CA VAL A 335 7.72 29.60 10.20
C VAL A 335 8.68 30.62 10.78
N ARG A 336 9.51 30.20 11.73
CA ARG A 336 10.59 31.01 12.28
C ARG A 336 11.82 30.89 11.40
N ARG A 337 12.25 32.01 10.81
CA ARG A 337 13.50 32.14 10.04
C ARG A 337 14.28 33.33 10.57
N HIS A 338 15.55 33.12 10.92
CA HIS A 338 16.45 34.15 11.47
C HIS A 338 15.82 34.98 12.62
N GLY A 339 15.09 34.31 13.53
CA GLY A 339 14.44 34.95 14.68
C GLY A 339 13.14 35.70 14.36
N LYS A 340 12.67 35.73 13.11
CA LYS A 340 11.40 36.35 12.71
C LYS A 340 10.39 35.29 12.27
N THR A 341 9.12 35.50 12.61
CA THR A 341 8.02 34.70 12.05
C THR A 341 7.72 35.20 10.64
N VAL A 342 7.79 34.29 9.67
CA VAL A 342 7.50 34.52 8.26
C VAL A 342 6.33 33.62 7.88
N ALA A 343 5.27 34.22 7.36
CA ALA A 343 4.17 33.49 6.76
C ALA A 343 4.55 33.05 5.34
N VAL A 344 4.31 31.78 5.02
CA VAL A 344 4.44 31.24 3.66
C VAL A 344 3.06 30.73 3.26
N SER A 345 2.43 31.41 2.31
CA SER A 345 1.12 31.00 1.80
C SER A 345 1.20 29.69 1.03
N TYR A 346 0.12 28.91 1.03
CA TYR A 346 0.03 27.73 0.18
C TYR A 346 0.10 28.07 -1.32
N ASP A 347 -0.36 29.27 -1.71
CA ASP A 347 -0.21 29.75 -3.10
C ASP A 347 1.26 29.95 -3.48
N GLU A 348 2.03 30.61 -2.63
CA GLU A 348 3.46 30.81 -2.83
C GLU A 348 4.21 29.47 -2.89
N TRP A 349 3.93 28.57 -1.94
CA TRP A 349 4.55 27.25 -1.90
C TRP A 349 4.22 26.45 -3.18
N ASN A 350 2.94 26.41 -3.56
CA ASN A 350 2.48 25.73 -4.78
C ASN A 350 3.20 26.26 -6.03
N ARG A 351 3.32 27.59 -6.16
CA ARG A 351 4.03 28.24 -7.28
C ARG A 351 5.52 27.95 -7.29
N LYS A 352 6.20 27.95 -6.15
CA LYS A 352 7.63 27.62 -6.07
C LYS A 352 7.89 26.19 -6.55
N LEU A 353 7.09 25.23 -6.10
CA LEU A 353 7.16 23.85 -6.58
C LEU A 353 6.92 23.79 -8.09
N GLN A 354 5.85 24.43 -8.58
CA GLN A 354 5.50 24.47 -9.99
C GLN A 354 6.63 25.01 -10.89
N ASN A 355 7.30 26.07 -10.45
CA ASN A 355 8.31 26.77 -11.25
C ASN A 355 9.70 26.13 -11.22
N SER A 356 9.97 25.29 -10.22
CA SER A 356 11.29 24.72 -9.96
C SER A 356 11.38 23.23 -10.26
N PHE A 357 10.31 22.44 -10.06
CA PHE A 357 10.37 20.98 -10.11
C PHE A 357 11.00 20.46 -11.41
N GLU A 358 10.38 20.71 -12.57
CA GLU A 358 10.85 20.12 -13.82
C GLU A 358 12.27 20.59 -14.17
N LYS A 359 12.62 21.84 -13.84
CA LYS A 359 13.97 22.38 -14.10
C LYS A 359 15.06 21.64 -13.30
N LEU A 360 14.74 21.19 -12.10
CA LEU A 360 15.71 20.55 -11.21
C LEU A 360 15.77 19.03 -11.41
N PHE A 361 14.62 18.40 -11.71
CA PHE A 361 14.51 16.96 -11.83
C PHE A 361 14.68 16.44 -13.26
N HIS A 362 14.35 17.19 -14.31
CA HIS A 362 14.49 16.71 -15.68
C HIS A 362 15.96 16.75 -16.13
N VAL A 363 16.43 15.65 -16.72
CA VAL A 363 17.76 15.58 -17.35
C VAL A 363 17.63 15.91 -18.83
N SER A 364 18.21 17.04 -19.26
CA SER A 364 18.14 17.50 -20.65
C SER A 364 18.73 16.50 -21.65
N GLU A 365 18.11 16.43 -22.82
CA GLU A 365 18.61 15.67 -23.98
C GLU A 365 19.87 16.30 -24.58
N ASP A 366 20.06 17.61 -24.40
CA ASP A 366 21.26 18.32 -24.86
C ASP A 366 22.46 17.97 -23.97
N PRO A 367 23.52 17.33 -24.50
CA PRO A 367 24.74 17.06 -23.76
C PRO A 367 25.48 18.33 -23.31
N SER A 368 25.22 19.45 -23.95
CA SER A 368 25.81 20.76 -23.68
C SER A 368 24.90 21.69 -22.88
N ASP A 369 23.85 21.15 -22.23
CA ASP A 369 22.98 21.95 -21.36
C ASP A 369 23.79 22.66 -20.26
N PRO A 370 23.86 24.01 -20.28
CA PRO A 370 24.66 24.76 -19.32
C PRO A 370 24.10 24.72 -17.88
N GLU A 371 22.84 24.32 -17.70
CA GLU A 371 22.21 24.21 -16.38
C GLU A 371 22.49 22.85 -15.70
N GLU A 372 23.05 21.88 -16.43
CA GLU A 372 23.40 20.59 -15.87
C GLU A 372 24.70 20.70 -15.07
N LYS A 373 24.58 20.56 -13.73
CA LYS A 373 25.69 20.73 -12.78
C LYS A 373 26.69 19.59 -12.80
N HIS A 374 26.25 18.38 -13.16
CA HIS A 374 27.08 17.18 -13.12
C HIS A 374 26.99 16.38 -14.43
N PRO A 375 27.36 16.96 -15.59
CA PRO A 375 27.20 16.29 -16.89
C PRO A 375 27.98 14.97 -16.99
N ASN A 376 29.08 14.83 -16.24
CA ASN A 376 29.89 13.61 -16.19
C ASN A 376 29.22 12.44 -15.44
N LEU A 377 28.19 12.72 -14.63
CA LEU A 377 27.42 11.70 -13.90
C LEU A 377 26.11 11.31 -14.63
N VAL A 378 25.79 12.01 -15.72
CA VAL A 378 24.59 11.75 -16.51
C VAL A 378 24.79 10.49 -17.35
N HIS A 379 24.24 9.38 -16.88
CA HIS A 379 24.22 8.13 -17.65
C HIS A 379 23.10 8.09 -18.69
N LYS A 380 21.92 8.63 -18.36
CA LYS A 380 20.76 8.72 -19.26
C LYS A 380 20.17 10.11 -19.30
N ARG A 381 19.70 10.50 -20.49
CA ARG A 381 19.07 11.78 -20.78
C ARG A 381 17.60 11.59 -21.17
N GLY A 382 16.80 12.64 -21.02
CA GLY A 382 15.35 12.58 -21.24
C GLY A 382 14.62 11.81 -20.14
N ILE A 383 15.22 11.71 -18.95
CA ILE A 383 14.63 11.09 -17.75
C ILE A 383 14.33 12.15 -16.69
N TYR A 384 13.61 11.75 -15.64
CA TYR A 384 13.52 12.51 -14.40
C TYR A 384 14.38 11.83 -13.34
N LYS A 385 15.25 12.63 -12.69
CA LYS A 385 16.11 12.25 -11.57
C LYS A 385 15.29 11.61 -10.45
N ASP A 386 15.85 10.63 -9.75
CA ASP A 386 15.19 10.00 -8.60
C ASP A 386 15.19 10.91 -7.37
N SER A 387 16.28 11.65 -7.20
CA SER A 387 16.46 12.67 -6.18
C SER A 387 17.10 13.93 -6.75
N TYR A 388 17.02 15.03 -5.99
CA TYR A 388 17.81 16.23 -6.26
C TYR A 388 18.58 16.67 -5.02
N GLY A 389 19.90 16.78 -5.15
CA GLY A 389 20.79 17.23 -4.10
C GLY A 389 21.06 16.15 -3.05
N ALA A 390 21.14 14.88 -3.45
CA ALA A 390 21.64 13.80 -2.58
C ALA A 390 23.12 14.02 -2.22
N SER A 391 23.55 13.51 -1.06
CA SER A 391 24.95 13.58 -0.61
C SER A 391 25.90 12.82 -1.53
N SER A 392 25.41 11.76 -2.19
CA SER A 392 26.10 11.12 -3.32
C SER A 392 25.48 11.63 -4.62
N PRO A 393 26.14 12.53 -5.37
CA PRO A 393 25.54 13.15 -6.54
C PRO A 393 25.18 12.18 -7.66
N TRP A 394 25.76 10.97 -7.70
CA TRP A 394 25.35 9.97 -8.70
C TRP A 394 23.91 9.53 -8.48
N CYS A 395 23.47 9.41 -7.21
CA CYS A 395 22.17 8.83 -6.85
C CYS A 395 21.02 9.63 -7.49
N ASP A 396 21.19 10.95 -7.64
CA ASP A 396 20.24 11.81 -8.34
C ASP A 396 19.97 11.32 -9.78
N TYR A 397 20.97 10.82 -10.50
CA TYR A 397 20.88 10.46 -11.92
C TYR A 397 20.47 9.00 -12.18
N GLN A 398 20.16 8.23 -11.14
CA GLN A 398 19.71 6.86 -11.30
C GLN A 398 18.32 6.82 -11.93
N LEU A 399 18.14 6.03 -12.99
CA LEU A 399 16.83 5.77 -13.54
C LEU A 399 16.12 4.74 -12.64
N ARG A 400 15.09 5.20 -11.94
CA ARG A 400 14.26 4.43 -11.00
C ARG A 400 12.77 4.65 -11.30
N PRO A 401 11.85 3.78 -10.84
CA PRO A 401 10.43 3.91 -11.15
C PRO A 401 9.71 5.02 -10.36
N ASN A 402 10.35 5.64 -9.36
CA ASN A 402 9.70 6.51 -8.37
C ASN A 402 9.07 7.78 -8.97
N PHE A 403 9.65 8.36 -10.03
CA PHE A 403 9.10 9.56 -10.67
C PHE A 403 7.67 9.37 -11.21
N THR A 404 7.27 8.12 -11.48
CA THR A 404 5.90 7.78 -11.92
C THR A 404 4.85 8.10 -10.86
N ILE A 405 5.23 8.07 -9.57
CA ILE A 405 4.36 8.46 -8.46
C ILE A 405 4.03 9.95 -8.57
N ALA A 406 5.07 10.78 -8.74
CA ALA A 406 4.91 12.22 -8.91
C ALA A 406 4.05 12.56 -10.14
N MET A 407 4.25 11.83 -11.26
CA MET A 407 3.44 11.96 -12.47
C MET A 407 1.95 11.66 -12.23
N VAL A 408 1.63 10.68 -11.38
CA VAL A 408 0.23 10.33 -11.07
C VAL A 408 -0.43 11.35 -10.14
N VAL A 409 0.27 11.78 -9.08
CA VAL A 409 -0.34 12.66 -8.05
C VAL A 409 -0.34 14.15 -8.43
N ALA A 410 0.66 14.58 -9.20
CA ALA A 410 0.86 15.97 -9.60
C ALA A 410 1.31 16.08 -11.08
N PRO A 411 0.50 15.61 -12.05
CA PRO A 411 0.85 15.63 -13.46
C PRO A 411 1.12 17.04 -13.99
N GLU A 412 0.59 18.08 -13.34
CA GLU A 412 0.83 19.48 -13.71
C GLU A 412 2.30 19.91 -13.58
N LEU A 413 3.15 19.14 -12.90
CA LEU A 413 4.58 19.42 -12.77
C LEU A 413 5.38 19.08 -14.03
N PHE A 414 4.77 18.41 -15.01
CA PHE A 414 5.47 17.81 -16.13
C PHE A 414 4.99 18.37 -17.47
N THR A 415 5.95 18.71 -18.34
CA THR A 415 5.70 18.92 -19.76
C THR A 415 5.39 17.58 -20.41
N ALA A 416 4.28 17.50 -21.16
CA ALA A 416 3.72 16.23 -21.64
C ALA A 416 4.70 15.42 -22.50
N GLU A 417 5.44 16.07 -23.39
CA GLU A 417 6.40 15.44 -24.30
C GLU A 417 7.60 14.86 -23.55
N LYS A 418 8.13 15.60 -22.56
CA LYS A 418 9.24 15.15 -21.69
C LYS A 418 8.81 13.99 -20.81
N ALA A 419 7.61 14.09 -20.22
CA ALA A 419 7.02 13.01 -19.43
C ALA A 419 6.85 11.74 -20.26
N TRP A 420 6.30 11.87 -21.46
CA TRP A 420 6.10 10.75 -22.37
C TRP A 420 7.43 10.08 -22.72
N LYS A 421 8.46 10.86 -23.06
CA LYS A 421 9.81 10.36 -23.35
C LYS A 421 10.41 9.58 -22.18
N ALA A 422 10.34 10.13 -20.97
CA ALA A 422 10.83 9.46 -19.77
C ALA A 422 10.07 8.15 -19.49
N LEU A 423 8.77 8.13 -19.72
CA LEU A 423 7.94 6.93 -19.59
C LEU A 423 8.28 5.86 -20.64
N GLU A 424 8.63 6.23 -21.88
CA GLU A 424 9.12 5.28 -22.89
C GLU A 424 10.48 4.67 -22.49
N ILE A 425 11.36 5.46 -21.89
CA ILE A 425 12.63 4.96 -21.36
C ILE A 425 12.38 3.99 -20.19
N ALA A 426 11.51 4.35 -19.25
CA ALA A 426 11.14 3.47 -18.13
C ALA A 426 10.45 2.18 -18.60
N GLU A 427 9.59 2.25 -19.62
CA GLU A 427 9.00 1.07 -20.25
C GLU A 427 10.07 0.13 -20.80
N LYS A 428 11.07 0.70 -21.51
CA LYS A 428 12.12 -0.10 -22.14
C LYS A 428 13.11 -0.70 -21.13
N LYS A 429 13.42 0.02 -20.05
CA LYS A 429 14.51 -0.32 -19.13
C LYS A 429 14.03 -0.97 -17.83
N LEU A 430 12.90 -0.53 -17.29
CA LEU A 430 12.45 -0.91 -15.95
C LEU A 430 11.27 -1.88 -15.95
N LEU A 431 10.43 -1.91 -17.00
CA LEU A 431 9.27 -2.80 -17.04
C LEU A 431 9.69 -4.28 -17.12
N GLY A 432 9.49 -5.02 -16.05
CA GLY A 432 9.62 -6.48 -16.00
C GLY A 432 8.32 -7.21 -16.39
N PRO A 433 8.32 -8.55 -16.35
CA PRO A 433 7.12 -9.34 -16.68
C PRO A 433 5.96 -9.12 -15.72
N LEU A 434 6.25 -8.99 -14.43
CA LEU A 434 5.26 -8.74 -13.36
C LEU A 434 5.54 -7.45 -12.59
N GLY A 435 6.81 -7.13 -12.28
CA GLY A 435 7.18 -5.94 -11.51
C GLY A 435 8.01 -4.92 -12.30
N MET A 436 8.22 -3.75 -11.72
CA MET A 436 9.19 -2.75 -12.19
C MET A 436 10.53 -3.02 -11.51
N LYS A 437 11.60 -3.11 -12.30
CA LYS A 437 12.97 -3.11 -11.78
C LYS A 437 13.18 -1.83 -10.97
N THR A 438 13.72 -1.99 -9.76
CA THR A 438 13.95 -0.88 -8.84
C THR A 438 15.12 0.00 -9.23
N LEU A 439 16.01 -0.49 -10.11
CA LEU A 439 17.13 0.25 -10.69
C LEU A 439 17.31 -0.17 -12.15
N ASP A 440 17.81 0.75 -12.97
CA ASP A 440 18.19 0.50 -14.36
C ASP A 440 19.27 -0.60 -14.49
N PRO A 441 19.05 -1.63 -15.35
CA PRO A 441 20.03 -2.70 -15.58
C PRO A 441 21.38 -2.25 -16.10
N ASP A 442 21.48 -1.07 -16.71
CA ASP A 442 22.76 -0.54 -17.19
C ASP A 442 23.57 0.14 -16.06
N ASP A 443 23.02 0.30 -14.85
CA ASP A 443 23.72 0.87 -13.70
C ASP A 443 24.73 -0.14 -13.10
N MET A 444 25.91 0.34 -12.69
CA MET A 444 26.99 -0.50 -12.16
C MET A 444 26.63 -1.22 -10.86
N VAL A 445 25.66 -0.71 -10.09
CA VAL A 445 25.22 -1.35 -8.83
C VAL A 445 23.93 -2.17 -8.98
N TYR A 446 23.45 -2.39 -10.21
CA TYR A 446 22.30 -3.24 -10.46
C TYR A 446 22.55 -4.70 -10.04
N CYS A 447 21.66 -5.22 -9.21
CA CYS A 447 21.68 -6.57 -8.63
C CYS A 447 20.26 -7.12 -8.58
N GLY A 448 19.80 -7.78 -9.65
CA GLY A 448 18.40 -8.18 -9.84
C GLY A 448 17.90 -9.39 -9.04
N VAL A 449 18.76 -10.14 -8.34
CA VAL A 449 18.40 -11.36 -7.61
C VAL A 449 18.51 -11.13 -6.11
N TYR A 450 17.38 -11.00 -5.42
CA TYR A 450 17.31 -10.83 -3.97
C TYR A 450 17.38 -12.18 -3.25
N ASP A 451 18.38 -12.30 -2.38
CA ASP A 451 18.56 -13.40 -1.43
C ASP A 451 18.89 -12.81 -0.05
N ASN A 452 17.95 -12.94 0.89
CA ASN A 452 18.09 -12.34 2.22
C ASN A 452 19.01 -13.15 3.15
N ASP A 453 19.22 -14.43 2.85
CA ASP A 453 20.04 -15.32 3.66
C ASP A 453 21.50 -15.35 3.20
N LEU A 454 21.76 -14.88 1.97
CA LEU A 454 23.08 -14.85 1.36
C LEU A 454 24.12 -14.19 2.28
N ASP A 455 25.05 -14.99 2.78
CA ASP A 455 26.10 -14.58 3.71
C ASP A 455 27.46 -14.66 3.00
N ASN A 456 27.82 -13.60 2.27
CA ASN A 456 29.07 -13.51 1.55
C ASN A 456 29.75 -12.15 1.76
N ASP A 457 30.91 -11.96 1.12
CA ASP A 457 31.72 -10.75 1.18
C ASP A 457 31.32 -9.68 0.14
N ASN A 458 30.36 -10.00 -0.74
CA ASN A 458 29.86 -9.04 -1.72
C ASN A 458 28.88 -8.07 -1.04
N TYR A 459 29.38 -6.88 -0.70
CA TYR A 459 28.59 -5.79 -0.08
C TYR A 459 27.26 -5.51 -0.78
N ASN A 460 27.20 -5.63 -2.11
CA ASN A 460 25.98 -5.30 -2.87
C ASN A 460 24.87 -6.35 -2.71
N LEU A 461 25.19 -7.57 -2.27
CA LEU A 461 24.26 -8.71 -2.21
C LEU A 461 24.08 -9.26 -0.80
N ALA A 462 25.12 -9.22 0.03
CA ALA A 462 25.13 -9.84 1.35
C ALA A 462 23.94 -9.37 2.20
N LYS A 463 23.26 -10.33 2.80
CA LYS A 463 22.07 -10.14 3.65
C LYS A 463 20.99 -9.29 2.98
N GLY A 464 20.83 -9.47 1.67
CA GLY A 464 19.76 -8.84 0.92
C GLY A 464 19.95 -7.33 0.68
N PHE A 465 21.19 -6.83 0.69
CA PHE A 465 21.46 -5.41 0.50
C PHE A 465 20.87 -4.84 -0.81
N ASN A 466 20.69 -5.68 -1.82
CA ASN A 466 20.10 -5.33 -3.11
C ASN A 466 18.56 -5.27 -3.15
N TYR A 467 17.86 -5.34 -2.03
CA TYR A 467 16.38 -5.35 -1.98
C TYR A 467 15.70 -4.27 -2.86
N HIS A 468 16.34 -3.10 -3.00
CA HIS A 468 15.92 -1.98 -3.84
C HIS A 468 16.93 -1.59 -4.94
N GLN A 469 17.79 -2.51 -5.37
CA GLN A 469 18.87 -2.26 -6.36
C GLN A 469 18.75 -3.12 -7.61
N GLY A 470 17.54 -3.49 -8.02
CA GLY A 470 17.33 -4.34 -9.19
C GLY A 470 16.09 -5.24 -9.15
N PRO A 471 15.73 -5.85 -8.00
CA PRO A 471 14.53 -6.69 -7.91
C PRO A 471 13.29 -5.96 -8.44
N GLU A 472 12.36 -6.74 -8.97
CA GLU A 472 11.19 -6.26 -9.68
C GLU A 472 10.01 -6.15 -8.73
N TRP A 473 9.67 -4.93 -8.32
CA TRP A 473 8.59 -4.67 -7.38
C TRP A 473 7.26 -4.49 -8.10
N LEU A 474 6.17 -5.06 -7.56
CA LEU A 474 4.90 -5.05 -8.28
C LEU A 474 4.11 -3.75 -8.10
N TRP A 475 4.10 -3.15 -6.91
CA TRP A 475 3.30 -1.94 -6.69
C TRP A 475 3.66 -0.74 -7.58
N PRO A 476 4.95 -0.48 -7.96
CA PRO A 476 5.28 0.63 -8.85
C PRO A 476 4.76 0.45 -10.28
N ILE A 477 4.43 -0.79 -10.70
CA ILE A 477 3.77 -1.03 -11.99
C ILE A 477 2.48 -0.23 -12.08
N GLY A 478 1.68 -0.20 -11.01
CA GLY A 478 0.43 0.54 -11.04
C GLY A 478 0.64 2.04 -11.25
N TYR A 479 1.63 2.64 -10.60
CA TYR A 479 1.96 4.06 -10.83
C TYR A 479 2.49 4.32 -12.23
N PHE A 480 3.38 3.45 -12.74
CA PHE A 480 3.88 3.53 -14.11
C PHE A 480 2.74 3.44 -15.15
N LEU A 481 1.86 2.45 -15.04
CA LEU A 481 0.75 2.26 -15.98
C LEU A 481 -0.27 3.40 -15.91
N ARG A 482 -0.58 3.89 -14.71
CA ARG A 482 -1.47 5.05 -14.51
C ARG A 482 -0.86 6.33 -15.12
N ALA A 483 0.44 6.57 -14.94
CA ALA A 483 1.14 7.67 -15.59
C ALA A 483 1.11 7.55 -17.12
N LYS A 484 1.41 6.36 -17.68
CA LYS A 484 1.29 6.09 -19.12
C LYS A 484 -0.12 6.38 -19.64
N LEU A 485 -1.17 5.92 -18.95
CA LEU A 485 -2.56 6.17 -19.34
C LEU A 485 -2.90 7.67 -19.35
N TYR A 486 -2.41 8.43 -18.36
CA TYR A 486 -2.64 9.88 -18.31
C TYR A 486 -1.94 10.61 -19.46
N PHE A 487 -0.62 10.44 -19.58
CA PHE A 487 0.17 11.19 -20.57
C PHE A 487 -0.09 10.74 -22.00
N SER A 488 -0.42 9.47 -22.24
CA SER A 488 -0.78 9.00 -23.59
C SER A 488 -2.01 9.70 -24.17
N LYS A 489 -2.98 10.10 -23.32
CA LYS A 489 -4.15 10.88 -23.75
C LYS A 489 -3.73 12.28 -24.24
N LEU A 490 -2.70 12.87 -23.64
CA LEU A 490 -2.15 14.17 -24.05
C LEU A 490 -1.33 14.07 -25.35
N MET A 491 -0.72 12.91 -25.62
CA MET A 491 0.03 12.64 -26.86
C MET A 491 -0.86 12.37 -28.09
N GLY A 492 -2.18 12.18 -27.89
CA GLY A 492 -3.14 11.96 -28.96
C GLY A 492 -3.73 10.54 -29.01
N PRO A 493 -4.79 10.34 -29.80
CA PRO A 493 -5.64 9.15 -29.75
C PRO A 493 -4.92 7.85 -30.15
N GLU A 494 -3.98 7.90 -31.09
CA GLU A 494 -3.22 6.72 -31.52
C GLU A 494 -2.32 6.20 -30.38
N THR A 495 -1.58 7.11 -29.73
CA THR A 495 -0.72 6.81 -28.58
C THR A 495 -1.54 6.29 -27.40
N ALA A 496 -2.70 6.89 -27.13
CA ALA A 496 -3.63 6.42 -26.13
C ALA A 496 -4.11 4.98 -26.40
N ALA A 497 -4.50 4.67 -27.65
CA ALA A 497 -4.95 3.32 -28.02
C ALA A 497 -3.84 2.27 -27.86
N LYS A 498 -2.62 2.57 -28.32
CA LYS A 498 -1.44 1.69 -28.11
C LYS A 498 -1.15 1.47 -26.63
N THR A 499 -1.30 2.52 -25.82
CA THR A 499 -1.07 2.45 -24.37
C THR A 499 -2.11 1.58 -23.69
N VAL A 500 -3.40 1.69 -24.04
CA VAL A 500 -4.44 0.81 -23.50
C VAL A 500 -4.13 -0.66 -23.83
N PHE A 501 -3.62 -0.95 -25.02
CA PHE A 501 -3.19 -2.31 -25.38
C PHE A 501 -2.02 -2.80 -24.51
N LEU A 502 -0.98 -1.97 -24.33
CA LEU A 502 0.15 -2.27 -23.44
C LEU A 502 -0.33 -2.57 -22.02
N VAL A 503 -1.16 -1.70 -21.45
CA VAL A 503 -1.67 -1.83 -20.07
C VAL A 503 -2.46 -3.13 -19.92
N LYS A 504 -3.37 -3.44 -20.86
CA LYS A 504 -4.11 -4.71 -20.85
C LYS A 504 -3.17 -5.92 -20.92
N ASN A 505 -2.11 -5.84 -21.72
CA ASN A 505 -1.13 -6.92 -21.86
C ASN A 505 -0.37 -7.15 -20.54
N VAL A 506 0.13 -6.09 -19.89
CA VAL A 506 0.79 -6.17 -18.57
C VAL A 506 -0.16 -6.73 -17.51
N LEU A 507 -1.39 -6.20 -17.43
CA LEU A 507 -2.40 -6.64 -16.48
C LEU A 507 -2.85 -8.10 -16.72
N SER A 508 -2.82 -8.58 -17.96
CA SER A 508 -3.15 -9.99 -18.25
C SER A 508 -2.16 -10.96 -17.59
N ARG A 509 -0.87 -10.59 -17.49
CA ARG A 509 0.15 -11.40 -16.80
C ARG A 509 -0.11 -11.46 -15.29
N HIS A 510 -0.54 -10.33 -14.71
CA HIS A 510 -0.95 -10.27 -13.30
C HIS A 510 -2.18 -11.14 -13.05
N TYR A 511 -3.17 -11.13 -13.96
CA TYR A 511 -4.33 -12.01 -13.87
C TYR A 511 -3.93 -13.49 -13.89
N VAL A 512 -3.06 -13.89 -14.83
CA VAL A 512 -2.55 -15.27 -14.93
C VAL A 512 -1.79 -15.68 -13.67
N HIS A 513 -0.93 -14.80 -13.13
CA HIS A 513 -0.22 -15.07 -11.88
C HIS A 513 -1.19 -15.27 -10.71
N LEU A 514 -2.13 -14.33 -10.52
CA LEU A 514 -3.11 -14.39 -9.45
C LEU A 514 -3.97 -15.66 -9.51
N GLU A 515 -4.40 -16.06 -10.71
CA GLU A 515 -5.20 -17.26 -10.92
C GLU A 515 -4.46 -18.53 -10.48
N ARG A 516 -3.16 -18.61 -10.80
CA ARG A 516 -2.28 -19.73 -10.48
C ARG A 516 -1.73 -19.71 -9.06
N SER A 517 -1.70 -18.55 -8.42
CA SER A 517 -1.18 -18.40 -7.05
C SER A 517 -2.06 -19.17 -6.04
N PRO A 518 -1.47 -20.04 -5.20
CA PRO A 518 -2.18 -20.66 -4.08
C PRO A 518 -2.75 -19.64 -3.08
N TRP A 519 -2.14 -18.45 -3.03
CA TRP A 519 -2.53 -17.33 -2.15
C TRP A 519 -3.62 -16.45 -2.75
N LYS A 520 -3.96 -16.64 -4.03
CA LYS A 520 -4.92 -15.80 -4.77
C LYS A 520 -4.58 -14.30 -4.65
N GLY A 521 -3.29 -14.00 -4.74
CA GLY A 521 -2.75 -12.65 -4.62
C GLY A 521 -1.60 -12.41 -5.58
N LEU A 522 -1.03 -11.21 -5.47
CA LEU A 522 0.16 -10.79 -6.20
C LEU A 522 1.30 -10.59 -5.21
N PRO A 523 2.52 -11.07 -5.51
CA PRO A 523 3.63 -10.99 -4.58
C PRO A 523 4.11 -9.56 -4.38
N GLU A 524 4.96 -9.37 -3.38
CA GLU A 524 5.62 -8.10 -3.13
C GLU A 524 6.59 -7.73 -4.25
N LEU A 525 7.46 -8.69 -4.58
CA LEU A 525 8.47 -8.56 -5.61
C LEU A 525 8.74 -9.90 -6.31
N THR A 526 9.37 -9.81 -7.46
CA THR A 526 10.03 -10.92 -8.15
C THR A 526 11.52 -10.63 -8.27
N ASN A 527 12.32 -11.67 -8.42
CA ASN A 527 13.69 -11.52 -8.88
C ASN A 527 13.69 -11.11 -10.37
N GLU A 528 14.88 -10.90 -10.93
CA GLU A 528 15.06 -10.45 -12.30
C GLU A 528 14.22 -11.24 -13.32
N ASN A 529 13.63 -10.51 -14.26
CA ASN A 529 12.85 -11.07 -15.36
C ASN A 529 11.68 -11.95 -14.89
N GLY A 530 11.03 -11.56 -13.78
CA GLY A 530 9.86 -12.24 -13.24
C GLY A 530 10.16 -13.58 -12.54
N GLN A 531 11.42 -13.88 -12.24
CA GLN A 531 11.78 -15.09 -11.50
C GLN A 531 11.16 -15.09 -10.09
N TYR A 532 10.74 -16.26 -9.63
CA TYR A 532 10.22 -16.43 -8.27
C TYR A 532 11.30 -16.06 -7.24
N CYS A 533 10.90 -15.29 -6.22
CA CYS A 533 11.76 -14.94 -5.10
C CYS A 533 11.21 -15.60 -3.82
N PRO A 534 11.96 -16.52 -3.18
CA PRO A 534 11.48 -17.24 -2.00
C PRO A 534 11.35 -16.35 -0.76
N PHE A 535 11.99 -15.17 -0.75
CA PHE A 535 11.92 -14.19 0.35
C PHE A 535 10.81 -13.16 0.17
N SER A 536 10.17 -13.13 -1.00
CA SER A 536 9.08 -12.22 -1.31
C SER A 536 7.82 -12.61 -0.53
N CYS A 537 7.06 -11.61 -0.06
CA CYS A 537 5.73 -11.87 0.45
C CYS A 537 4.82 -12.35 -0.70
N GLU A 538 4.17 -13.50 -0.54
CA GLU A 538 3.40 -14.17 -1.60
C GLU A 538 2.13 -13.43 -2.03
N THR A 539 1.54 -12.67 -1.10
CA THR A 539 0.45 -11.75 -1.39
C THR A 539 0.69 -10.47 -0.62
N GLN A 540 0.62 -9.34 -1.32
CA GLN A 540 1.02 -8.05 -0.77
C GLN A 540 -0.02 -6.97 -1.10
N ALA A 541 -0.42 -6.18 -0.10
CA ALA A 541 -1.57 -5.27 -0.20
C ALA A 541 -1.40 -4.26 -1.36
N TRP A 542 -0.23 -3.63 -1.45
CA TRP A 542 0.02 -2.57 -2.45
C TRP A 542 0.03 -3.10 -3.88
N SER A 543 0.45 -4.35 -4.09
CA SER A 543 0.62 -4.95 -5.40
C SER A 543 -0.74 -5.20 -6.02
N MET A 544 -1.68 -5.68 -5.19
CA MET A 544 -3.08 -5.81 -5.59
C MET A 544 -3.77 -4.44 -5.70
N ALA A 545 -3.45 -3.50 -4.81
CA ALA A 545 -4.10 -2.20 -4.75
C ALA A 545 -3.81 -1.37 -6.01
N THR A 546 -2.53 -1.21 -6.36
CA THR A 546 -2.14 -0.35 -7.47
C THR A 546 -2.52 -0.97 -8.83
N ALA A 547 -2.58 -2.31 -8.92
CA ALA A 547 -3.15 -2.99 -10.08
C ALA A 547 -4.67 -2.72 -10.22
N LEU A 548 -5.42 -2.79 -9.12
CA LEU A 548 -6.86 -2.48 -9.10
C LEU A 548 -7.12 -1.01 -9.47
N GLU A 549 -6.28 -0.11 -8.97
CA GLU A 549 -6.32 1.31 -9.32
C GLU A 549 -6.04 1.58 -10.79
N THR A 550 -5.13 0.83 -11.40
CA THR A 550 -4.87 0.93 -12.85
C THR A 550 -6.10 0.52 -13.65
N ILE A 551 -6.80 -0.54 -13.24
CA ILE A 551 -8.05 -0.98 -13.90
C ILE A 551 -9.18 0.04 -13.72
N TYR A 552 -9.20 0.75 -12.59
CA TYR A 552 -10.20 1.79 -12.36
C TYR A 552 -9.99 3.02 -13.25
N ASP A 553 -8.74 3.36 -13.56
CA ASP A 553 -8.39 4.52 -14.39
C ASP A 553 -8.46 4.22 -15.91
N LEU A 554 -8.47 2.93 -16.28
CA LEU A 554 -8.72 2.37 -17.63
C LEU A 554 -10.18 2.54 -18.05
#